data_AF-A0A954LZE3-F1
#
_entry.id   AF-A0A954LZE3-F1
#
_cell.length_a   1.000
_cell.length_b   1.000
_cell.length_c   1.000
_cell.angle_alpha   90.00
_cell.angle_beta   90.00
_cell.angle_gamma   90.00
#
_symmetry.space_group_name_H-M   'P 1'
#
loop_
_entity.id
_entity.type
_entity.pdbx_description
1 polymer ?
#
loop_
_entity_poly.entity_id
_entity_poly.type
_entity_poly.pdbx_seq_one_letter_code
_entity_poly.pdbx_strand_id
1 'polypeptide(L)'
;MDNGRCRLCNSHGPLRESHIIPSFVFRWIKESASTSFLRFGENMNQRVQDGLKPRFLCEKCEGRFNVWETPFATKFFRPLHDDGQKVFQYGPWMAKCVASIVWRILSWRQEQEYANDDVSVLVMQDIGHALETWSKFLLEESESVGDYELHLVPLGSIESVDGPAPPGNINRYLLRSLDMDLIRDSLSATVYCKMGRALLLGFVREPEAKRWQGTRVDVGDGILGDTNLFLPDWLLRFLCSKAERLEQLESSMSERQRKVIAKSQSVDPERVAMSDTLHARITDAELQLMRKRGRAL
;
A
#
# COMPACT_ATOMS: atom_id res chain seq x y z
N MET A 1 4.60 -23.08 20.22
CA MET A 1 3.91 -22.89 18.93
C MET A 1 2.47 -22.63 19.30
N ASP A 2 1.92 -21.47 18.95
CA ASP A 2 0.51 -21.22 19.24
C ASP A 2 -0.31 -21.94 18.18
N ASN A 3 -1.05 -22.95 18.63
CA ASN A 3 -2.03 -23.61 17.80
C ASN A 3 -3.25 -22.71 17.70
N GLY A 4 -3.78 -22.57 16.48
CA GLY A 4 -4.98 -21.78 16.24
C GLY A 4 -5.63 -22.15 14.93
N ARG A 5 -6.73 -21.47 14.61
CA ARG A 5 -7.42 -21.60 13.32
C ARG A 5 -6.74 -20.69 12.29
N CYS A 6 -6.32 -21.27 11.16
CA CYS A 6 -5.85 -20.50 10.01
C CYS A 6 -6.98 -19.63 9.47
N ARG A 7 -6.75 -18.32 9.30
CA ARG A 7 -7.80 -17.39 8.86
C ARG A 7 -8.25 -17.64 7.42
N LEU A 8 -7.38 -18.20 6.58
CA LEU A 8 -7.70 -18.49 5.18
C LEU A 8 -8.42 -19.83 5.03
N CYS A 9 -7.73 -20.94 5.29
CA CYS A 9 -8.27 -22.29 5.05
C CYS A 9 -9.04 -22.90 6.22
N ASN A 10 -9.19 -22.19 7.34
CA ASN A 10 -9.92 -22.66 8.53
C ASN A 10 -9.37 -23.93 9.21
N SER A 11 -8.24 -24.49 8.76
CA SER A 11 -7.60 -25.64 9.41
C SER A 11 -7.03 -25.24 10.77
N HIS A 12 -7.15 -26.12 11.76
CA HIS A 12 -6.49 -25.97 13.06
C HIS A 12 -5.05 -26.50 13.00
N GLY A 13 -4.10 -25.74 13.55
CA GLY A 13 -2.71 -26.16 13.62
C GLY A 13 -1.76 -25.00 14.00
N PRO A 14 -0.44 -25.22 13.88
CA PRO A 14 0.54 -24.17 14.13
C PRO A 14 0.39 -23.00 13.15
N LEU A 15 0.26 -21.78 13.69
CA LEU A 15 0.22 -20.56 12.89
C LEU A 15 1.62 -19.95 12.75
N ARG A 16 1.88 -19.33 11.60
CA ARG A 16 3.12 -18.60 11.28
C ARG A 16 2.93 -17.11 11.50
N GLU A 17 4.02 -16.38 11.70
CA GLU A 17 3.99 -14.92 11.62
C GLU A 17 3.73 -14.50 10.18
N SER A 18 2.56 -13.93 9.94
CA SER A 18 2.07 -13.59 8.61
C SER A 18 2.12 -12.09 8.41
N HIS A 19 3.08 -11.61 7.63
CA HIS A 19 3.15 -10.20 7.26
C HIS A 19 1.86 -9.74 6.56
N ILE A 20 1.22 -8.67 7.05
CA ILE A 20 0.02 -8.10 6.39
C ILE A 20 0.41 -7.41 5.07
N ILE A 21 1.39 -6.50 5.14
CA ILE A 21 2.12 -6.00 3.96
C ILE A 21 3.34 -6.91 3.78
N PRO A 22 3.64 -7.45 2.58
CA PRO A 22 4.74 -8.39 2.40
C PRO A 22 6.12 -7.89 2.86
N SER A 23 6.95 -8.79 3.38
CA SER A 23 8.27 -8.46 3.96
C SER A 23 9.25 -7.81 2.97
N PHE A 24 9.13 -8.12 1.67
CA PHE A 24 9.99 -7.53 0.63
C PHE A 24 9.82 -6.01 0.53
N VAL A 25 8.65 -5.48 0.90
CA VAL A 25 8.35 -4.04 0.88
C VAL A 25 9.15 -3.32 1.95
N PHE A 26 9.14 -3.85 3.19
CA PHE A 26 9.93 -3.29 4.30
C PHE A 26 11.43 -3.38 4.03
N ARG A 27 11.87 -4.46 3.37
CA ARG A 27 13.26 -4.60 2.93
C ARG A 27 13.64 -3.51 1.94
N TRP A 28 12.83 -3.31 0.90
CA TRP A 28 13.04 -2.26 -0.10
C TRP A 28 13.11 -0.86 0.54
N ILE A 29 12.21 -0.52 1.47
CA ILE A 29 12.30 0.77 2.15
C ILE A 29 13.63 0.91 2.90
N LYS A 30 14.05 -0.10 3.64
CA LYS A 30 15.31 -0.03 4.39
C LYS A 30 16.50 0.14 3.44
N GLU A 31 16.54 -0.62 2.34
CA GLU A 31 17.61 -0.57 1.34
C GLU A 31 17.72 0.81 0.67
N SER A 32 16.58 1.43 0.34
CA SER A 32 16.51 2.74 -0.34
C SER A 32 16.44 3.96 0.59
N ALA A 33 16.36 3.75 1.91
CA ALA A 33 16.26 4.84 2.89
C ALA A 33 17.62 5.44 3.27
N SER A 34 17.64 6.76 3.48
CA SER A 34 18.83 7.53 3.92
C SER A 34 19.45 7.08 5.26
N THR A 35 18.73 6.32 6.09
CA THR A 35 19.24 5.82 7.38
C THR A 35 19.03 4.32 7.60
N SER A 36 18.45 3.60 6.63
CA SER A 36 18.12 2.16 6.74
C SER A 36 17.14 1.75 7.84
N PHE A 37 16.55 2.70 8.58
CA PHE A 37 15.61 2.44 9.67
C PHE A 37 14.18 2.84 9.28
N LEU A 38 13.20 2.10 9.80
CA LEU A 38 11.78 2.39 9.64
C LEU A 38 11.24 3.08 10.89
N ARG A 39 10.14 3.83 10.71
CA ARG A 39 9.32 4.39 11.79
C ARG A 39 7.87 4.28 11.38
N PHE A 40 7.00 3.92 12.32
CA PHE A 40 5.56 3.92 12.10
C PHE A 40 4.94 5.17 12.70
N GLY A 41 3.86 5.64 12.08
CA GLY A 41 3.18 6.87 12.48
C GLY A 41 2.68 6.84 13.93
N GLU A 42 2.32 5.66 14.45
CA GLU A 42 1.91 5.47 15.85
C GLU A 42 3.02 5.84 16.86
N ASN A 43 4.29 5.71 16.46
CA ASN A 43 5.42 6.09 17.32
C ASN A 43 6.62 6.58 16.51
N MET A 44 6.56 7.85 16.09
CA MET A 44 7.64 8.51 15.35
C MET A 44 8.97 8.61 16.13
N ASN A 45 8.94 8.46 17.46
CA ASN A 45 10.15 8.50 18.28
C ASN A 45 10.84 7.13 18.39
N GLN A 46 10.22 6.04 17.96
CA GLN A 46 10.81 4.69 17.98
C GLN A 46 11.12 4.18 16.58
N ARG A 47 12.22 3.42 16.46
CA ARG A 47 12.57 2.71 15.23
C ARG A 47 11.84 1.38 15.23
N VAL A 48 11.33 0.99 14.08
CA VAL A 48 10.73 -0.32 13.88
C VAL A 48 11.59 -1.13 12.90
N GLN A 49 11.68 -2.43 13.12
CA GLN A 49 12.55 -3.33 12.33
C GLN A 49 11.82 -4.01 11.19
N ASP A 50 10.49 -4.17 11.33
CA ASP A 50 9.66 -5.03 10.48
C ASP A 50 8.19 -4.57 10.49
N GLY A 51 7.39 -5.14 9.60
CA GLY A 51 5.95 -4.90 9.48
C GLY A 51 5.08 -5.55 10.55
N LEU A 52 3.79 -5.21 10.52
CA LEU A 52 2.76 -5.92 11.26
C LEU A 52 2.64 -7.37 10.76
N LYS A 53 2.78 -8.33 11.68
CA LYS A 53 2.82 -9.77 11.37
C LYS A 53 2.10 -10.64 12.41
N PRO A 54 0.75 -10.57 12.49
CA PRO A 54 0.00 -11.43 13.40
C PRO A 54 0.21 -12.90 13.06
N ARG A 55 -0.08 -13.79 14.02
CA ARG A 55 -0.12 -15.23 13.77
C ARG A 55 -1.42 -15.59 13.08
N PHE A 56 -1.41 -15.61 11.75
CA PHE A 56 -2.64 -15.53 10.94
C PHE A 56 -2.89 -16.78 10.09
N LEU A 57 -1.83 -17.28 9.43
CA LEU A 57 -1.93 -18.35 8.46
C LEU A 57 -1.15 -19.60 8.88
N CYS A 58 -1.60 -20.76 8.42
CA CYS A 58 -0.82 -21.99 8.49
C CYS A 58 0.26 -21.99 7.40
N GLU A 59 1.27 -22.84 7.57
CA GLU A 59 2.41 -22.96 6.65
C GLU A 59 2.01 -23.21 5.18
N LYS A 60 0.97 -24.01 4.94
CA LYS A 60 0.48 -24.27 3.58
C LYS A 60 -0.05 -23.01 2.91
N CYS A 61 -0.75 -22.15 3.65
CA CYS A 61 -1.31 -20.90 3.11
C CYS A 61 -0.21 -19.86 2.89
N GLU A 62 0.76 -19.75 3.80
CA GLU A 62 1.97 -18.93 3.59
C GLU A 62 2.72 -19.36 2.32
N GLY A 63 2.90 -20.67 2.12
CA GLY A 63 3.52 -21.22 0.93
C GLY A 63 2.82 -20.81 -0.36
N ARG A 64 1.47 -20.83 -0.39
CA ARG A 64 0.67 -20.36 -1.53
C ARG A 64 0.93 -18.88 -1.82
N PHE A 65 0.90 -18.03 -0.79
CA PHE A 65 1.11 -16.59 -0.97
C PHE A 65 2.50 -16.29 -1.50
N ASN A 66 3.53 -16.98 -1.00
CA ASN A 66 4.91 -16.82 -1.45
C ASN A 66 5.09 -17.11 -2.96
N VAL A 67 4.35 -18.08 -3.51
CA VAL A 67 4.38 -18.40 -4.95
C VAL A 67 3.96 -17.21 -5.82
N TRP A 68 3.01 -16.38 -5.35
CA TRP A 68 2.51 -15.21 -6.10
C TRP A 68 3.23 -13.92 -5.72
N GLU A 69 3.65 -13.79 -4.47
CA GLU A 69 4.42 -12.64 -3.99
C GLU A 69 5.82 -12.58 -4.62
N THR A 70 6.45 -13.72 -4.91
CA THR A 70 7.76 -13.76 -5.55
C THR A 70 7.78 -13.10 -6.94
N PRO A 71 6.93 -13.50 -7.91
CA PRO A 71 6.86 -12.81 -9.20
C PRO A 71 6.33 -11.38 -9.06
N PHE A 72 5.42 -11.09 -8.12
CA PHE A 72 5.01 -9.71 -7.86
C PHE A 72 6.18 -8.83 -7.42
N ALA A 73 7.00 -9.30 -6.48
CA ALA A 73 8.17 -8.59 -6.01
C ALA A 73 9.19 -8.36 -7.12
N THR A 74 9.48 -9.40 -7.91
CA THR A 74 10.60 -9.40 -8.88
C THR A 74 10.25 -8.85 -10.26
N LYS A 75 9.00 -9.00 -10.71
CA LYS A 75 8.56 -8.61 -12.07
C LYS A 75 7.71 -7.34 -12.11
N PHE A 76 7.15 -6.91 -10.98
CA PHE A 76 6.35 -5.69 -10.90
C PHE A 76 6.94 -4.68 -9.90
N PHE A 77 7.05 -5.07 -8.63
CA PHE A 77 7.41 -4.14 -7.57
C PHE A 77 8.82 -3.57 -7.76
N ARG A 78 9.84 -4.42 -7.93
CA ARG A 78 11.21 -3.96 -8.15
C ARG A 78 11.36 -3.14 -9.43
N PRO A 79 10.87 -3.57 -10.61
CA PRO A 79 10.98 -2.75 -11.81
C PRO A 79 10.21 -1.41 -11.73
N LEU A 80 9.08 -1.36 -11.01
CA LEU A 80 8.39 -0.08 -10.74
C LEU A 80 9.24 0.89 -9.91
N HIS A 81 9.87 0.39 -8.85
CA HIS A 81 10.55 1.25 -7.88
C HIS A 81 11.99 1.58 -8.28
N ASP A 82 12.72 0.58 -8.75
CA ASP A 82 14.17 0.66 -8.96
C ASP A 82 14.48 1.11 -10.40
N ASP A 83 13.70 0.66 -11.40
CA ASP A 83 13.91 0.97 -12.83
C ASP A 83 12.97 2.04 -13.37
N GLY A 84 11.93 2.42 -12.60
CA GLY A 84 10.91 3.37 -13.03
C GLY A 84 10.03 2.87 -14.19
N GLN A 85 9.94 1.56 -14.37
CA GLN A 85 9.11 0.94 -15.41
C GLN A 85 7.64 1.37 -15.27
N LYS A 86 6.99 1.62 -16.40
CA LYS A 86 5.61 2.14 -16.45
C LYS A 86 4.59 1.14 -16.99
N VAL A 87 5.02 0.24 -17.88
CA VAL A 87 4.17 -0.76 -18.53
C VAL A 87 4.58 -2.15 -18.08
N PHE A 88 3.63 -2.98 -17.68
CA PHE A 88 3.89 -4.30 -17.12
C PHE A 88 2.98 -5.35 -17.75
N GLN A 89 3.59 -6.36 -18.38
CA GLN A 89 2.88 -7.59 -18.70
C GLN A 89 2.87 -8.48 -17.46
N TYR A 90 1.72 -9.04 -17.13
CA TYR A 90 1.56 -9.92 -15.98
C TYR A 90 0.70 -11.13 -16.32
N GLY A 91 0.78 -12.14 -15.45
CA GLY A 91 -0.05 -13.33 -15.50
C GLY A 91 -0.89 -13.49 -14.23
N PRO A 92 -1.50 -14.67 -14.02
CA PRO A 92 -2.46 -14.88 -12.93
C PRO A 92 -1.95 -14.61 -11.51
N TRP A 93 -0.62 -14.62 -11.33
CA TRP A 93 0.02 -14.28 -10.06
C TRP A 93 -0.27 -12.84 -9.59
N MET A 94 -0.58 -11.91 -10.51
CA MET A 94 -0.85 -10.51 -10.15
C MET A 94 -2.13 -10.39 -9.33
N ALA A 95 -3.25 -10.89 -9.85
CA ALA A 95 -4.52 -10.87 -9.14
C ALA A 95 -4.45 -11.65 -7.82
N LYS A 96 -3.77 -12.80 -7.79
CA LYS A 96 -3.58 -13.58 -6.57
C LYS A 96 -2.77 -12.82 -5.51
N CYS A 97 -1.71 -12.11 -5.91
CA CYS A 97 -0.93 -11.31 -4.96
C CYS A 97 -1.72 -10.10 -4.45
N VAL A 98 -2.40 -9.36 -5.34
CA VAL A 98 -3.25 -8.22 -4.92
C VAL A 98 -4.35 -8.70 -3.97
N ALA A 99 -5.06 -9.78 -4.33
CA ALA A 99 -6.09 -10.41 -3.50
C ALA A 99 -5.54 -10.81 -2.12
N SER A 100 -4.35 -11.44 -2.06
CA SER A 100 -3.79 -11.91 -0.79
C SER A 100 -3.46 -10.75 0.17
N ILE A 101 -3.02 -9.61 -0.37
CA ILE A 101 -2.70 -8.41 0.42
C ILE A 101 -3.98 -7.75 0.91
N VAL A 102 -4.94 -7.45 0.02
CA VAL A 102 -6.19 -6.78 0.43
C VAL A 102 -7.02 -7.66 1.37
N TRP A 103 -7.03 -8.99 1.15
CA TRP A 103 -7.70 -9.94 2.04
C TRP A 103 -7.07 -9.97 3.43
N ARG A 104 -5.73 -9.97 3.55
CA ARG A 104 -5.03 -9.91 4.84
C ARG A 104 -5.38 -8.63 5.60
N ILE A 105 -5.40 -7.50 4.91
CA ILE A 105 -5.73 -6.20 5.51
C ILE A 105 -7.17 -6.20 6.01
N LEU A 106 -8.13 -6.62 5.17
CA LEU A 106 -9.54 -6.65 5.54
C LEU A 106 -9.81 -7.60 6.70
N SER A 107 -9.22 -8.80 6.68
CA SER A 107 -9.35 -9.79 7.75
C SER A 107 -8.77 -9.26 9.06
N TRP A 108 -7.60 -8.64 9.01
CA TRP A 108 -6.97 -8.07 10.21
C TRP A 108 -7.81 -6.91 10.76
N ARG A 109 -8.28 -5.99 9.90
CA ARG A 109 -9.16 -4.88 10.31
C ARG A 109 -10.45 -5.38 10.96
N GLN A 110 -11.06 -6.42 10.40
CA GLN A 110 -12.26 -7.03 10.97
C GLN A 110 -12.01 -7.62 12.37
N GLU A 111 -10.82 -8.18 12.64
CA GLU A 111 -10.47 -8.68 13.98
C GLU A 111 -10.16 -7.56 14.99
N GLN A 112 -9.64 -6.41 14.54
CA GLN A 112 -9.32 -5.28 15.42
C GLN A 112 -10.55 -4.45 15.80
N GLU A 113 -11.55 -4.37 14.93
CA GLU A 113 -12.71 -3.52 15.12
C GLU A 113 -13.83 -4.24 15.88
N TYR A 114 -13.73 -4.22 17.21
CA TYR A 114 -14.88 -4.42 18.09
C TYR A 114 -15.49 -3.05 18.42
N ALA A 115 -16.64 -2.76 17.80
CA ALA A 115 -17.58 -1.71 18.20
C ALA A 115 -17.09 -0.25 18.08
N ASN A 116 -17.42 0.39 16.95
CA ASN A 116 -17.94 1.77 16.87
C ASN A 116 -17.75 2.27 15.44
N ASP A 117 -18.83 2.31 14.66
CA ASP A 117 -19.03 3.23 13.53
C ASP A 117 -20.47 3.04 12.99
N ASP A 118 -21.09 4.11 12.49
CA ASP A 118 -22.38 4.14 11.76
C ASP A 118 -22.26 3.43 10.38
N VAL A 119 -21.76 2.20 10.36
CA VAL A 119 -21.64 1.39 9.14
C VAL A 119 -22.99 0.74 8.86
N SER A 120 -23.49 0.91 7.64
CA SER A 120 -24.74 0.27 7.25
C SER A 120 -24.60 -1.26 7.30
N VAL A 121 -25.68 -1.95 7.69
CA VAL A 121 -25.75 -3.43 7.68
C VAL A 121 -25.32 -3.99 6.32
N LEU A 122 -25.66 -3.26 5.25
CA LEU A 122 -25.32 -3.60 3.89
C LEU A 122 -23.79 -3.61 3.65
N VAL A 123 -23.05 -2.61 4.15
CA VAL A 123 -21.57 -2.58 4.10
C VAL A 123 -20.96 -3.73 4.89
N MET A 124 -21.50 -4.03 6.07
CA MET A 124 -21.00 -5.17 6.88
C MET A 124 -21.21 -6.52 6.20
N GLN A 125 -22.33 -6.71 5.49
CA GLN A 125 -22.58 -7.91 4.70
C GLN A 125 -21.58 -8.07 3.55
N ASP A 126 -21.31 -7.00 2.81
CA ASP A 126 -20.33 -7.06 1.71
C ASP A 126 -18.92 -7.32 2.21
N ILE A 127 -18.52 -6.79 3.37
CA ILE A 127 -17.23 -7.13 3.98
C ILE A 127 -17.11 -8.65 4.17
N GLY A 128 -18.15 -9.29 4.72
CA GLY A 128 -18.17 -10.74 4.90
C GLY A 128 -18.10 -11.50 3.57
N HIS A 129 -18.91 -11.09 2.60
CA HIS A 129 -18.94 -11.71 1.27
C HIS A 129 -17.63 -11.51 0.48
N ALA A 130 -17.00 -10.34 0.57
CA ALA A 130 -15.70 -10.05 -0.05
C ALA A 130 -14.60 -10.94 0.54
N LEU A 131 -14.57 -11.08 1.87
CA LEU A 131 -13.63 -11.98 2.55
C LEU A 131 -13.81 -13.44 2.13
N GLU A 132 -15.05 -13.91 2.04
CA GLU A 132 -15.35 -15.27 1.58
C GLU A 132 -14.94 -15.46 0.11
N THR A 133 -15.30 -14.51 -0.75
CA THR A 133 -15.04 -14.58 -2.19
C THR A 133 -13.54 -14.58 -2.48
N TRP A 134 -12.80 -13.62 -1.91
CA TRP A 134 -11.35 -13.59 -2.05
C TRP A 134 -10.68 -14.80 -1.39
N SER A 135 -11.19 -15.33 -0.27
CA SER A 135 -10.67 -16.56 0.33
C SER A 135 -10.81 -17.76 -0.61
N LYS A 136 -11.99 -17.99 -1.19
CA LYS A 136 -12.21 -19.06 -2.18
C LYS A 136 -11.32 -18.90 -3.39
N PHE A 137 -11.16 -17.67 -3.88
CA PHE A 137 -10.22 -17.37 -4.95
C PHE A 137 -8.78 -17.74 -4.55
N LEU A 138 -8.31 -17.32 -3.38
CA LEU A 138 -6.96 -17.60 -2.88
C LEU A 138 -6.74 -19.08 -2.52
N LEU A 139 -7.79 -19.84 -2.22
CA LEU A 139 -7.72 -21.29 -2.03
C LEU A 139 -7.82 -22.08 -3.33
N GLU A 140 -8.00 -21.38 -4.46
CA GLU A 140 -8.22 -21.97 -5.79
C GLU A 140 -9.52 -22.81 -5.86
N GLU A 141 -10.48 -22.48 -5.00
CA GLU A 141 -11.86 -23.03 -5.02
C GLU A 141 -12.76 -22.23 -5.97
N SER A 142 -12.31 -21.05 -6.39
CA SER A 142 -12.95 -20.19 -7.39
C SER A 142 -11.90 -19.58 -8.33
N GLU A 143 -12.26 -19.44 -9.60
CA GLU A 143 -11.48 -18.73 -10.61
C GLU A 143 -11.83 -17.24 -10.68
N SER A 144 -12.82 -16.76 -9.92
CA SER A 144 -13.29 -15.37 -9.96
C SER A 144 -13.19 -14.67 -8.61
N VAL A 145 -12.97 -13.36 -8.64
CA VAL A 145 -13.05 -12.44 -7.49
C VAL A 145 -14.46 -11.89 -7.27
N GLY A 146 -15.45 -12.37 -8.05
CA GLY A 146 -16.84 -11.92 -7.99
C GLY A 146 -16.97 -10.43 -8.36
N ASP A 147 -17.88 -9.75 -7.68
CA ASP A 147 -18.10 -8.31 -7.83
C ASP A 147 -17.07 -7.46 -7.05
N TYR A 148 -16.14 -8.11 -6.35
CA TYR A 148 -15.16 -7.46 -5.47
C TYR A 148 -13.85 -7.21 -6.22
N GLU A 149 -13.87 -6.17 -7.06
CA GLU A 149 -12.77 -5.82 -7.97
C GLU A 149 -11.45 -5.55 -7.25
N LEU A 150 -10.36 -5.94 -7.90
CA LEU A 150 -8.99 -5.69 -7.45
C LEU A 150 -8.37 -4.65 -8.37
N HIS A 151 -7.74 -3.63 -7.79
CA HIS A 151 -7.08 -2.57 -8.54
C HIS A 151 -5.64 -2.37 -8.10
N LEU A 152 -4.82 -1.96 -9.04
CA LEU A 152 -3.42 -1.63 -8.86
C LEU A 152 -3.10 -0.35 -9.63
N VAL A 153 -2.54 0.63 -8.92
CA VAL A 153 -2.19 1.96 -9.42
C VAL A 153 -0.69 2.16 -9.22
N PRO A 154 0.11 2.13 -10.30
CA PRO A 154 1.50 2.56 -10.27
C PRO A 154 1.56 4.09 -10.09
N LEU A 155 2.09 4.53 -8.96
CA LEU A 155 2.26 5.94 -8.62
C LEU A 155 3.60 6.47 -9.15
N GLY A 156 3.53 7.69 -9.69
CA GLY A 156 4.69 8.51 -10.02
C GLY A 156 4.79 9.73 -9.11
N SER A 157 5.79 10.56 -9.38
CA SER A 157 5.81 11.93 -8.87
C SER A 157 4.76 12.78 -9.58
N ILE A 158 4.23 13.76 -8.85
CA ILE A 158 3.42 14.84 -9.40
C ILE A 158 4.36 15.89 -9.99
N GLU A 159 4.30 16.06 -11.30
CA GLU A 159 5.05 17.10 -12.03
C GLU A 159 4.26 18.43 -12.09
N SER A 160 2.94 18.34 -12.25
CA SER A 160 2.01 19.46 -12.25
C SER A 160 0.65 19.06 -11.65
N VAL A 161 -0.13 20.05 -11.22
CA VAL A 161 -1.50 19.87 -10.72
C VAL A 161 -2.36 21.02 -11.23
N ASP A 162 -3.46 20.67 -11.89
CA ASP A 162 -4.55 21.59 -12.13
C ASP A 162 -5.42 21.70 -10.87
N GLY A 163 -5.52 22.90 -10.29
CA GLY A 163 -6.36 23.15 -9.12
C GLY A 163 -5.58 23.36 -7.81
N PRO A 164 -6.15 22.95 -6.65
CA PRO A 164 -5.55 23.23 -5.35
C PRO A 164 -4.14 22.69 -5.19
N ALA A 165 -3.34 23.45 -4.46
CA ALA A 165 -2.01 23.07 -4.03
C ALA A 165 -2.03 21.71 -3.33
N PRO A 166 -1.30 20.67 -3.79
CA PRO A 166 -1.05 19.54 -2.93
C PRO A 166 -0.12 19.96 -1.76
N PRO A 167 -0.10 19.19 -0.67
CA PRO A 167 0.82 19.38 0.44
C PRO A 167 2.27 19.41 -0.02
N GLY A 168 3.12 20.15 0.71
CA GLY A 168 4.52 20.36 0.34
C GLY A 168 5.38 19.10 0.35
N ASN A 169 4.86 17.98 0.87
CA ASN A 169 5.50 16.68 0.97
C ASN A 169 4.79 15.57 0.16
N ILE A 170 3.97 15.94 -0.83
CA ILE A 170 3.14 14.97 -1.55
C ILE A 170 3.98 13.90 -2.26
N ASN A 171 5.10 14.25 -2.89
CA ASN A 171 5.95 13.27 -3.57
C ASN A 171 6.67 12.36 -2.58
N ARG A 172 7.09 12.88 -1.42
CA ARG A 172 7.56 12.05 -0.30
C ARG A 172 6.52 11.00 0.08
N TYR A 173 5.26 11.38 0.22
CA TYR A 173 4.19 10.41 0.51
C TYR A 173 4.06 9.41 -0.65
N LEU A 174 3.77 9.87 -1.86
CA LEU A 174 3.51 9.00 -3.03
C LEU A 174 4.65 8.02 -3.31
N LEU A 175 5.90 8.47 -3.28
CA LEU A 175 7.05 7.64 -3.67
C LEU A 175 7.54 6.70 -2.56
N ARG A 176 7.34 7.04 -1.28
CA ARG A 176 8.07 6.38 -0.19
C ARG A 176 7.22 5.77 0.92
N SER A 177 6.02 6.28 1.17
CA SER A 177 5.25 5.84 2.35
C SER A 177 4.68 4.44 2.19
N LEU A 178 4.54 3.74 3.33
CA LEU A 178 3.66 2.58 3.48
C LEU A 178 2.45 3.00 4.26
N ASP A 179 1.30 2.50 3.86
CA ASP A 179 0.04 2.79 4.52
C ASP A 179 -0.97 1.68 4.20
N MET A 180 -1.89 1.41 5.12
CA MET A 180 -2.97 0.47 4.88
C MET A 180 -4.19 0.83 5.71
N ASP A 181 -5.36 0.74 5.09
CA ASP A 181 -6.61 1.15 5.72
C ASP A 181 -7.81 0.41 5.16
N LEU A 182 -8.93 0.47 5.89
CA LEU A 182 -10.25 0.20 5.34
C LEU A 182 -10.97 1.54 5.23
N ILE A 183 -10.95 2.13 4.02
CA ILE A 183 -11.65 3.38 3.76
C ILE A 183 -13.13 3.03 3.64
N ARG A 184 -13.96 3.58 4.52
CA ARG A 184 -15.39 3.28 4.51
C ARG A 184 -16.22 4.45 4.98
N ASP A 185 -17.46 4.44 4.52
CA ASP A 185 -18.55 5.26 5.04
C ASP A 185 -19.84 4.42 5.07
N SER A 186 -21.01 5.05 5.14
CA SER A 186 -22.29 4.35 5.19
C SER A 186 -22.65 3.62 3.88
N LEU A 187 -22.04 3.97 2.75
CA LEU A 187 -22.34 3.50 1.41
C LEU A 187 -21.17 2.83 0.69
N SER A 188 -19.93 3.02 1.14
CA SER A 188 -18.72 2.51 0.49
C SER A 188 -17.79 1.81 1.48
N ALA A 189 -17.04 0.84 0.96
CA ALA A 189 -15.93 0.20 1.65
C ALA A 189 -14.87 -0.23 0.64
N THR A 190 -13.65 0.25 0.84
CA THR A 190 -12.50 -0.02 -0.02
C THR A 190 -11.29 -0.30 0.84
N VAL A 191 -10.70 -1.48 0.65
CA VAL A 191 -9.41 -1.81 1.26
C VAL A 191 -8.33 -1.03 0.53
N TYR A 192 -7.51 -0.31 1.28
CA TYR A 192 -6.43 0.51 0.77
C TYR A 192 -5.09 -0.04 1.24
N CYS A 193 -4.13 -0.21 0.32
CA CYS A 193 -2.76 -0.57 0.66
C CYS A 193 -1.78 0.18 -0.23
N LYS A 194 -0.91 0.96 0.39
CA LYS A 194 0.18 1.67 -0.28
C LYS A 194 1.51 1.03 0.12
N MET A 195 2.25 0.60 -0.90
CA MET A 195 3.56 -0.01 -0.78
C MET A 195 4.56 0.79 -1.61
N GLY A 196 4.94 1.98 -1.13
CA GLY A 196 5.72 2.92 -1.93
C GLY A 196 4.90 3.40 -3.12
N ARG A 197 5.42 3.22 -4.33
CA ARG A 197 4.79 3.56 -5.59
C ARG A 197 3.70 2.58 -6.02
N ALA A 198 3.53 1.44 -5.37
CA ALA A 198 2.42 0.54 -5.67
C ALA A 198 1.23 0.83 -4.75
N LEU A 199 0.12 1.30 -5.32
CA LEU A 199 -1.15 1.48 -4.61
C LEU A 199 -2.15 0.38 -5.02
N LEU A 200 -2.60 -0.41 -4.06
CA LEU A 200 -3.53 -1.51 -4.25
C LEU A 200 -4.87 -1.12 -3.61
N LEU A 201 -5.95 -1.47 -4.29
CA LEU A 201 -7.31 -1.29 -3.77
C LEU A 201 -8.10 -2.57 -3.95
N GLY A 202 -8.84 -2.96 -2.91
CA GLY A 202 -9.84 -4.03 -2.98
C GLY A 202 -11.21 -3.42 -2.77
N PHE A 203 -12.04 -3.39 -3.81
CA PHE A 203 -13.38 -2.83 -3.71
C PHE A 203 -14.29 -3.85 -3.04
N VAL A 204 -14.72 -3.52 -1.82
CA VAL A 204 -15.75 -4.29 -1.11
C VAL A 204 -17.12 -3.77 -1.52
N ARG A 205 -17.28 -2.45 -1.52
CA ARG A 205 -18.41 -1.73 -2.12
C ARG A 205 -17.93 -0.38 -2.62
N GLU A 206 -17.93 -0.18 -3.92
CA GLU A 206 -17.53 1.07 -4.56
C GLU A 206 -18.62 1.51 -5.56
N PRO A 207 -19.58 2.36 -5.13
CA PRO A 207 -20.68 2.81 -5.98
C PRO A 207 -20.22 3.50 -7.27
N GLU A 208 -19.03 4.10 -7.27
CA GLU A 208 -18.46 4.82 -8.40
C GLU A 208 -17.37 4.02 -9.14
N ALA A 209 -17.37 2.67 -9.05
CA ALA A 209 -16.35 1.81 -9.67
C ALA A 209 -16.13 2.10 -11.17
N LYS A 210 -17.19 2.46 -11.90
CA LYS A 210 -17.13 2.82 -13.33
C LYS A 210 -16.30 4.09 -13.64
N ARG A 211 -16.00 4.93 -12.65
CA ARG A 211 -15.14 6.11 -12.82
C ARG A 211 -13.66 5.76 -12.85
N TRP A 212 -13.30 4.55 -12.43
CA TRP A 212 -11.94 4.04 -12.48
C TRP A 212 -11.65 3.45 -13.85
N GLN A 213 -10.51 3.82 -14.45
CA GLN A 213 -10.09 3.28 -15.74
C GLN A 213 -8.59 2.97 -15.72
N GLY A 214 -8.21 1.84 -16.34
CA GLY A 214 -6.81 1.40 -16.46
C GLY A 214 -6.18 0.84 -15.19
N THR A 215 -6.95 0.69 -14.10
CA THR A 215 -6.41 0.24 -12.79
C THR A 215 -6.81 -1.17 -12.40
N ARG A 216 -7.87 -1.73 -13.00
CA ARG A 216 -8.39 -3.04 -12.66
C ARG A 216 -7.37 -4.13 -13.03
N VAL A 217 -7.20 -5.11 -12.15
CA VAL A 217 -6.32 -6.25 -12.36
C VAL A 217 -7.14 -7.45 -12.80
N ASP A 218 -6.93 -7.89 -14.03
CA ASP A 218 -7.53 -9.12 -14.55
C ASP A 218 -6.96 -10.37 -13.86
N VAL A 219 -7.80 -11.39 -13.70
CA VAL A 219 -7.42 -12.66 -13.05
C VAL A 219 -6.42 -13.47 -13.88
N GLY A 220 -6.47 -13.34 -15.20
CA GLY A 220 -5.60 -14.04 -16.13
C GLY A 220 -4.31 -13.26 -16.44
N ASP A 221 -3.94 -13.27 -17.71
CA ASP A 221 -2.89 -12.41 -18.24
C ASP A 221 -3.44 -11.00 -18.53
N GLY A 222 -2.58 -10.00 -18.43
CA GLY A 222 -2.97 -8.61 -18.70
C GLY A 222 -1.78 -7.68 -18.84
N ILE A 223 -2.08 -6.42 -19.16
CA ILE A 223 -1.11 -5.35 -19.28
C ILE A 223 -1.56 -4.20 -18.37
N LEU A 224 -0.65 -3.74 -17.52
CA LEU A 224 -0.87 -2.58 -16.66
C LEU A 224 -0.04 -1.40 -17.17
N GLY A 225 -0.65 -0.21 -17.23
CA GLY A 225 0.01 1.05 -17.58
C GLY A 225 0.18 1.30 -19.09
N ASP A 226 -0.46 0.51 -19.95
CA ASP A 226 -0.53 0.73 -21.40
C ASP A 226 -1.58 1.78 -21.82
N THR A 227 -2.42 2.19 -20.88
CA THR A 227 -3.50 3.16 -21.05
C THR A 227 -3.41 4.27 -20.01
N ASN A 228 -4.04 5.41 -20.30
CA ASN A 228 -4.16 6.50 -19.32
C ASN A 228 -5.04 6.04 -18.15
N LEU A 229 -4.59 6.36 -16.93
CA LEU A 229 -5.34 6.09 -15.72
C LEU A 229 -6.32 7.24 -15.46
N PHE A 230 -7.58 6.89 -15.22
CA PHE A 230 -8.59 7.85 -14.74
C PHE A 230 -9.02 7.41 -13.34
N LEU A 231 -8.80 8.28 -12.36
CA LEU A 231 -9.04 8.03 -10.94
C LEU A 231 -10.02 9.11 -10.42
N PRO A 232 -10.92 8.78 -9.49
CA PRO A 232 -11.79 9.78 -8.89
C PRO A 232 -11.03 10.83 -8.09
N ASP A 233 -11.48 12.09 -8.13
CA ASP A 233 -10.87 13.21 -7.39
C ASP A 233 -10.76 12.97 -5.89
N TRP A 234 -11.68 12.17 -5.33
CA TRP A 234 -11.65 11.85 -3.90
C TRP A 234 -10.36 11.15 -3.52
N LEU A 235 -9.79 10.32 -4.41
CA LEU A 235 -8.55 9.60 -4.13
C LEU A 235 -7.38 10.57 -3.99
N LEU A 236 -7.28 11.57 -4.87
CA LEU A 236 -6.23 12.58 -4.76
C LEU A 236 -6.38 13.37 -3.44
N ARG A 237 -7.59 13.78 -3.08
CA ARG A 237 -7.86 14.44 -1.79
C ARG A 237 -7.47 13.56 -0.60
N PHE A 238 -7.76 12.27 -0.68
CA PHE A 238 -7.38 11.29 0.33
C PHE A 238 -5.85 11.12 0.44
N LEU A 239 -5.13 11.01 -0.68
CA LEU A 239 -3.67 10.93 -0.70
C LEU A 239 -3.03 12.22 -0.14
N CYS A 240 -3.60 13.39 -0.45
CA CYS A 240 -3.20 14.67 0.14
C CYS A 240 -3.41 14.67 1.66
N SER A 241 -4.56 14.24 2.17
CA SER A 241 -4.79 14.22 3.63
C SER A 241 -3.84 13.26 4.36
N LYS A 242 -3.47 12.13 3.74
CA LYS A 242 -2.44 11.22 4.28
C LYS A 242 -1.04 11.85 4.24
N ALA A 243 -0.71 12.63 3.22
CA ALA A 243 0.53 13.39 3.16
C ALA A 243 0.61 14.48 4.26
N GLU A 244 -0.48 15.21 4.50
CA GLU A 244 -0.58 16.18 5.61
C GLU A 244 -0.40 15.50 6.96
N ARG A 245 -1.05 14.34 7.16
CA ARG A 245 -0.87 13.55 8.38
C ARG A 245 0.59 13.11 8.55
N LEU A 246 1.26 12.68 7.49
CA LEU A 246 2.69 12.35 7.54
C LEU A 246 3.53 13.57 7.96
N GLU A 247 3.24 14.76 7.44
CA GLU A 247 3.93 15.99 7.82
C GLU A 247 3.72 16.33 9.31
N GLN A 248 2.48 16.22 9.80
CA GLN A 248 2.16 16.42 11.21
C GLN A 248 2.94 15.45 12.10
N LEU A 249 2.99 14.16 11.73
CA LEU A 249 3.74 13.14 12.44
C LEU A 249 5.25 13.44 12.46
N GLU A 250 5.83 13.82 11.32
CA GLU A 250 7.24 14.21 11.24
C GLU A 250 7.54 15.47 12.07
N SER A 251 6.62 16.44 12.10
CA SER A 251 6.75 17.66 12.90
C SER A 251 6.76 17.36 14.41
N SER A 252 6.02 16.33 14.85
CA SER A 252 5.96 15.89 16.26
C SER A 252 7.23 15.18 16.75
N MET A 253 8.18 14.87 15.86
CA MET A 253 9.42 14.19 16.21
C MET A 253 10.31 15.03 17.12
N SER A 254 10.72 14.45 18.25
CA SER A 254 11.55 15.12 19.26
C SER A 254 12.92 15.56 18.70
N GLU A 255 13.46 16.66 19.23
CA GLU A 255 14.77 17.18 18.84
C GLU A 255 15.89 16.15 19.02
N ARG A 256 15.83 15.34 20.08
CA ARG A 256 16.75 14.22 20.31
C ARG A 256 16.76 13.25 19.12
N GLN A 257 15.59 12.85 18.64
CA GLN A 257 15.49 11.92 17.51
C GLN A 257 15.94 12.56 16.20
N ARG A 258 15.66 13.85 15.98
CA ARG A 258 16.18 14.60 14.83
C ARG A 258 17.72 14.60 14.82
N LYS A 259 18.35 14.84 15.97
CA LYS A 259 19.83 14.75 16.12
C LYS A 259 20.37 13.35 15.84
N VAL A 260 19.66 12.29 16.28
CA VAL A 260 20.06 10.90 15.98
C VAL A 260 19.99 10.61 14.48
N ILE A 261 18.95 11.08 13.79
CA ILE A 261 18.83 10.94 12.33
C ILE A 261 19.96 11.71 11.63
N ALA A 262 20.17 12.97 12.00
CA ALA A 262 21.23 13.79 11.42
C ALA A 262 22.62 13.16 11.60
N LYS A 263 22.91 12.63 12.80
CA LYS A 263 24.16 11.90 13.07
C LYS A 263 24.28 10.64 12.22
N SER A 264 23.19 9.88 12.04
CA SER A 264 23.20 8.70 11.18
C SER A 264 23.49 9.06 9.72
N GLN A 265 22.92 10.17 9.24
CA GLN A 265 23.12 10.67 7.88
C GLN A 265 24.54 11.21 7.67
N SER A 266 25.15 11.81 8.68
CA SER A 266 26.53 12.31 8.59
C SER A 266 27.59 11.20 8.57
N VAL A 267 27.27 10.01 9.08
CA VAL A 267 28.19 8.86 9.09
C VAL A 267 28.34 8.24 7.70
N ASP A 268 27.27 8.27 6.90
CA ASP A 268 27.23 7.70 5.55
C ASP A 268 26.57 8.68 4.57
N PRO A 269 27.25 9.79 4.23
CA PRO A 269 26.70 10.81 3.35
C PRO A 269 26.51 10.32 1.92
N GLU A 270 27.29 9.34 1.47
CA GLU A 270 27.19 8.75 0.13
C GLU A 270 25.86 7.99 -0.03
N ARG A 271 25.48 7.20 0.98
CA ARG A 271 24.14 6.59 1.04
C ARG A 271 23.03 7.63 1.01
N VAL A 272 23.17 8.74 1.73
CA VAL A 272 22.15 9.80 1.72
C VAL A 272 22.00 10.37 0.30
N ALA A 273 23.12 10.67 -0.36
CA ALA A 273 23.15 11.23 -1.71
C ALA A 273 22.46 10.31 -2.74
N MET A 274 22.64 9.00 -2.62
CA MET A 274 22.02 8.01 -3.51
C MET A 274 20.63 7.54 -3.05
N SER A 275 20.11 8.02 -1.92
CA SER A 275 18.85 7.51 -1.37
C SER A 275 17.61 8.08 -2.05
N ASP A 276 16.60 7.23 -2.24
CA ASP A 276 15.27 7.66 -2.69
C ASP A 276 14.61 8.63 -1.70
N THR A 277 15.05 8.63 -0.44
CA THR A 277 14.59 9.59 0.56
C THR A 277 14.99 11.02 0.17
N LEU A 278 16.23 11.20 -0.32
CA LEU A 278 16.69 12.50 -0.78
C LEU A 278 16.04 12.85 -2.12
N HIS A 279 15.97 11.89 -3.05
CA HIS A 279 15.31 12.09 -4.34
C HIS A 279 13.88 12.63 -4.18
N ALA A 280 13.04 11.98 -3.36
CA ALA A 280 11.66 12.42 -3.14
C ALA A 280 11.57 13.82 -2.52
N ARG A 281 12.53 14.22 -1.66
CA ARG A 281 12.61 15.58 -1.10
C ARG A 281 12.97 16.61 -2.16
N ILE A 282 13.87 16.28 -3.07
CA ILE A 282 14.24 17.15 -4.20
C ILE A 282 13.02 17.36 -5.10
N THR A 283 12.30 16.28 -5.44
CA THR A 283 11.09 16.35 -6.28
C THR A 283 10.02 17.27 -5.67
N ASP A 284 9.80 17.20 -4.36
CA ASP A 284 8.88 18.12 -3.68
C ASP A 284 9.35 19.59 -3.75
N ALA A 285 10.65 19.84 -3.58
CA ALA A 285 11.21 21.18 -3.69
C ALA A 285 11.09 21.74 -5.12
N GLU A 286 11.31 20.90 -6.14
CA GLU A 286 11.14 21.25 -7.55
C GLU A 286 9.70 21.62 -7.87
N LEU A 287 8.73 20.80 -7.44
CA LEU A 287 7.30 21.09 -7.61
C LEU A 287 6.93 22.44 -6.98
N GLN A 288 7.42 22.74 -5.77
CA GLN A 288 7.18 24.03 -5.12
C GLN A 288 7.83 25.20 -5.88
N LEU A 289 9.04 25.03 -6.41
CA LEU A 289 9.74 26.07 -7.17
C LEU A 289 9.06 26.38 -8.50
N MET A 290 8.61 25.35 -9.24
CA MET A 290 7.88 25.54 -10.50
C MET A 290 6.61 26.36 -10.29
N ARG A 291 5.87 26.05 -9.21
CA ARG A 291 4.65 26.78 -8.82
C ARG A 291 4.92 28.23 -8.44
N LYS A 292 5.97 28.51 -7.64
CA LYS A 292 6.35 29.89 -7.30
C LYS A 292 6.73 30.74 -8.51
N ARG A 293 7.23 30.10 -9.58
CA ARG A 293 7.61 30.77 -10.83
C ARG A 293 6.43 31.05 -11.77
N GLY A 294 5.20 30.73 -11.38
CA GLY A 294 4.01 30.98 -12.19
C GLY A 294 4.00 30.22 -13.52
N ARG A 295 4.85 29.19 -13.67
CA ARG A 295 4.82 28.31 -14.84
C ARG A 295 3.72 27.28 -14.62
N ALA A 296 2.49 27.67 -14.94
CA ALA A 296 1.50 26.72 -15.42
C ALA A 296 1.99 26.21 -16.78
N LEU A 297 2.05 24.89 -16.95
CA LEU A 297 1.95 24.25 -18.24
C LEU A 297 0.65 23.46 -18.22
#